data_AF-Q93WW7-F1
#
_entry.id   AF-Q93WW7-F1
#
_cell.length_a   1.000
_cell.length_b   1.000
_cell.length_c   1.000
_cell.angle_alpha   90.00
_cell.angle_beta   90.00
_cell.angle_gamma   90.00
#
_symmetry.space_group_name_H-M   'P 1'
#
loop_
_entity.id
_entity.type
_entity.pdbx_description
1 polymer ?
#
loop_
_entity_poly.entity_id
_entity_poly.type
_entity_poly.pdbx_seq_one_letter_code
_entity_poly.pdbx_strand_id
1 'polypeptide(L)'
;LYANDLNSALKKKHELGTYKSMVIYLEACESGSIFEGLLPDNINIYSTTASNAKESSWATYCPGDPAVPEEYWACLGDLYT
;
A
#
# COMPACT_ATOMS: atom_id res chain seq x y z
N LEU A 1 0.88 6.69 10.95
CA LEU A 1 1.16 7.63 9.84
C LEU A 1 -0.19 8.04 9.26
N TYR A 2 -0.48 9.33 9.15
CA TYR A 2 -1.71 9.79 8.50
C TYR A 2 -1.48 10.09 7.02
N ALA A 3 -2.54 9.99 6.21
CA ALA A 3 -2.49 10.19 4.76
C ALA A 3 -1.98 11.59 4.38
N ASN A 4 -2.43 12.63 5.09
CA ASN A 4 -1.98 14.01 4.89
C ASN A 4 -0.48 14.18 5.12
N ASP A 5 0.08 13.52 6.14
CA ASP A 5 1.50 13.61 6.47
C ASP A 5 2.35 12.93 5.38
N LEU A 6 1.94 11.74 4.95
CA LEU A 6 2.63 11.02 3.86
C LEU A 6 2.61 11.82 2.56
N ASN A 7 1.45 12.31 2.13
CA ASN A 7 1.33 13.07 0.89
C ASN A 7 2.10 14.39 0.95
N SER A 8 2.18 15.04 2.12
CA SER A 8 3.00 16.24 2.32
C SER A 8 4.49 15.93 2.15
N ALA A 9 4.95 14.79 2.68
CA ALA A 9 6.33 14.33 2.48
C ALA A 9 6.62 14.01 1.01
N LEU A 10 5.70 13.37 0.29
CA LEU A 10 5.84 13.06 -1.14
C LEU A 10 5.90 14.33 -2.00
N LYS A 11 5.06 15.34 -1.71
CA LYS A 11 5.09 16.66 -2.37
C LYS A 11 6.43 17.35 -2.13
N LYS A 12 6.91 17.39 -0.90
CA LYS A 12 8.23 17.92 -0.57
C LYS A 12 9.35 17.16 -1.30
N LYS A 13 9.26 15.84 -1.40
CA LYS A 13 10.25 15.02 -2.13
C LYS A 13 10.26 15.35 -3.63
N HIS A 14 9.10 15.65 -4.21
CA HIS A 14 8.97 16.11 -5.60
C HIS A 14 9.60 17.49 -5.79
N GLU A 15 9.32 18.45 -4.91
CA GLU A 15 9.89 19.81 -4.95
C GLU A 15 11.42 19.80 -4.90
N LEU A 16 12.02 18.83 -4.20
CA LEU A 16 13.47 18.65 -4.17
C LEU A 16 14.06 18.16 -5.52
N GLY A 17 13.26 17.68 -6.46
CA GLY A 17 13.72 17.24 -7.78
C GLY A 17 14.69 16.05 -7.74
N THR A 18 14.63 15.23 -6.67
CA THR A 18 15.62 14.18 -6.38
C THR A 18 15.21 12.79 -6.85
N TYR A 19 14.24 12.68 -7.75
CA TYR A 19 13.88 11.44 -8.45
C TYR A 19 13.34 11.75 -9.85
N LYS A 20 13.50 10.81 -10.78
CA LYS A 20 12.87 10.89 -12.11
C LYS A 20 11.43 10.40 -12.08
N SER A 21 11.22 9.22 -11.49
CA SER A 21 9.91 8.61 -11.27
C SER A 21 9.95 7.79 -9.97
N MET A 22 8.83 7.70 -9.26
CA MET A 22 8.68 6.92 -8.04
C MET A 22 7.47 6.00 -8.15
N VAL A 23 7.60 4.78 -7.66
CA VAL A 23 6.48 3.83 -7.57
C VAL A 23 6.26 3.48 -6.10
N ILE A 24 5.00 3.44 -5.68
CA ILE A 24 4.58 3.08 -4.33
C ILE A 24 3.60 1.91 -4.41
N TYR A 25 3.91 0.81 -3.74
CA TYR A 25 3.02 -0.33 -3.52
C TYR A 25 2.59 -0.27 -2.06
N LEU A 26 1.29 -0.29 -1.79
CA LEU A 26 0.76 -0.15 -0.44
C LEU A 26 -0.20 -1.30 -0.10
N GLU A 27 0.30 -2.22 0.72
CA GLU A 27 -0.51 -3.24 1.38
C GLU A 27 -1.06 -2.70 2.71
N ALA A 28 -2.38 -2.54 2.76
CA ALA A 28 -3.16 -2.22 3.96
C ALA A 28 -4.66 -2.26 3.63
N CYS A 29 -5.49 -2.49 4.65
CA CYS A 29 -6.92 -2.17 4.57
C CYS A 29 -7.12 -0.67 4.29
N GLU A 30 -8.18 -0.36 3.56
CA GLU A 30 -8.54 0.99 3.13
C GLU A 30 -7.38 1.77 2.47
N SER A 31 -6.42 1.08 1.86
CA SER A 31 -5.16 1.68 1.38
C SER A 31 -5.37 2.74 0.30
N GLY A 32 -6.45 2.64 -0.49
CA GLY A 32 -6.87 3.70 -1.41
C GLY A 32 -7.08 5.07 -0.74
N SER A 33 -7.55 5.08 0.52
CA SER A 33 -7.81 6.32 1.29
C SER A 33 -6.53 7.11 1.59
N ILE A 34 -5.36 6.49 1.46
CA ILE A 34 -4.07 7.15 1.66
C ILE A 34 -3.76 8.12 0.51
N PHE A 35 -4.25 7.89 -0.70
CA PHE A 35 -3.92 8.69 -1.88
C PHE A 35 -5.14 9.37 -2.52
N GLU A 36 -6.33 8.80 -2.39
CA GLU A 36 -7.56 9.32 -2.99
C GLU A 36 -7.84 10.76 -2.56
N GLY A 37 -7.85 11.70 -3.52
CA GLY A 37 -8.04 13.13 -3.27
C GLY A 37 -6.84 13.86 -2.63
N LEU A 38 -5.72 13.18 -2.38
CA LEU A 38 -4.56 13.74 -1.67
C LEU A 38 -3.26 13.76 -2.51
N LEU A 39 -3.02 12.69 -3.28
CA LEU A 39 -1.84 12.55 -4.15
C LEU A 39 -2.12 13.21 -5.50
N PRO A 40 -1.35 14.26 -5.88
CA PRO A 40 -1.53 14.90 -7.19
C PRO A 40 -0.97 14.02 -8.31
N ASP A 41 -1.52 14.17 -9.51
CA ASP A 41 -1.19 13.39 -10.72
C ASP A 41 0.06 13.89 -11.46
N ASN A 42 0.52 15.10 -11.15
CA ASN A 42 1.59 15.79 -11.88
C ASN A 42 2.98 15.72 -11.20
N ILE A 43 3.20 14.78 -10.27
CA ILE A 43 4.46 14.66 -9.53
C ILE A 43 5.33 13.45 -9.89
N ASN A 44 5.02 12.71 -10.96
CA ASN A 44 5.77 11.50 -11.38
C ASN A 44 5.82 10.39 -10.31
N ILE A 45 4.76 10.28 -9.51
CA ILE A 45 4.54 9.17 -8.58
C ILE A 45 3.40 8.31 -9.10
N TYR A 46 3.63 7.01 -9.24
CA TYR A 46 2.59 6.03 -9.53
C TYR A 46 2.36 5.16 -8.29
N SER A 47 1.12 5.09 -7.80
CA SER A 47 0.78 4.26 -6.66
C SER A 47 -0.16 3.13 -7.05
N THR A 48 0.04 1.97 -6.42
CA THR A 48 -0.91 0.86 -6.42
C THR A 48 -1.24 0.52 -4.96
N THR A 49 -2.48 0.13 -4.71
CA THR A 49 -3.00 -0.14 -3.37
C THR A 49 -3.65 -1.51 -3.36
N ALA A 50 -3.52 -2.24 -2.26
CA ALA A 50 -4.12 -3.56 -2.09
C ALA A 50 -5.66 -3.51 -2.09
N SER A 51 -6.23 -2.40 -1.64
CA SER A 51 -7.66 -2.18 -1.57
C SER A 51 -8.04 -0.74 -1.92
N ASN A 52 -9.33 -0.50 -2.16
CA ASN A 52 -9.86 0.87 -2.31
C ASN A 52 -9.99 1.57 -0.95
N ALA A 53 -10.55 2.78 -0.89
CA ALA A 53 -10.66 3.56 0.35
C ALA A 53 -11.63 2.98 1.43
N LYS A 54 -12.33 1.88 1.14
CA LYS A 54 -13.40 1.33 2.00
C LYS A 54 -13.32 -0.18 2.17
N GLU A 55 -12.38 -0.84 1.52
CA GLU A 55 -12.25 -2.30 1.51
C GLU A 55 -11.06 -2.76 2.35
N SER A 56 -11.23 -3.90 3.00
CA SER A 56 -10.13 -4.62 3.64
C SER A 56 -9.16 -5.19 2.61
N SER A 57 -7.89 -5.28 3.02
CA SER A 57 -6.92 -6.20 2.41
C SER A 57 -7.08 -7.61 3.00
N TRP A 58 -6.33 -8.57 2.47
CA TRP A 58 -6.47 -9.97 2.86
C TRP A 58 -5.11 -10.61 3.09
N ALA A 59 -4.98 -11.32 4.22
CA ALA A 59 -3.88 -12.24 4.45
C ALA A 59 -4.01 -13.46 3.52
N THR A 60 -2.89 -14.11 3.21
CA THR A 60 -2.82 -15.36 2.45
C THR A 60 -1.85 -16.35 3.11
N TYR A 61 -1.90 -17.61 2.67
CA TYR A 61 -1.13 -18.71 3.25
C TYR A 61 -1.40 -18.85 4.76
N CYS A 62 -2.68 -18.94 5.11
CA CYS A 62 -3.14 -19.01 6.49
C CYS A 62 -3.27 -20.44 7.01
N PRO A 63 -3.19 -20.66 8.34
CA PRO A 63 -3.45 -21.97 8.93
C PRO A 63 -4.83 -22.51 8.51
N GLY A 64 -4.85 -23.74 8.02
CA GLY A 64 -6.06 -24.38 7.48
C GLY A 64 -6.21 -24.31 5.96
N ASP A 65 -5.40 -23.49 5.28
CA ASP A 65 -5.33 -23.52 3.82
C ASP A 65 -4.68 -24.83 3.34
N PRO A 66 -5.16 -25.46 2.23
CA PRO A 66 -4.64 -26.76 1.79
C PRO A 66 -3.14 -26.80 1.48
N ALA A 67 -2.53 -25.65 1.17
CA ALA A 67 -1.12 -25.52 0.81
C ALA A 67 -0.21 -25.16 2.00
N VAL A 68 -0.76 -25.00 3.21
CA VAL A 68 -0.03 -24.53 4.39
C VAL A 68 0.16 -25.68 5.38
N PRO A 69 1.42 -26.03 5.73
CA PRO A 69 1.70 -27.07 6.73
C PRO A 69 1.09 -26.77 8.11
N GLU A 70 0.62 -27.80 8.83
CA GLU A 70 -0.10 -27.66 10.10
C GLU A 70 0.74 -27.06 11.24
N GLU A 71 2.07 -27.12 11.14
CA GLU A 71 2.97 -26.50 12.12
C GLU A 71 2.91 -24.97 12.14
N TYR A 72 2.36 -24.34 11.09
CA TYR A 72 2.19 -22.90 11.03
C TYR A 72 0.90 -22.47 11.73
N TRP A 73 1.03 -21.50 12.65
CA TRP A 73 -0.07 -20.96 13.45
C TRP A 73 -0.47 -19.52 13.06
N ALA A 74 0.22 -18.92 12.10
CA ALA A 74 -0.03 -17.58 11.57
C ALA A 74 -0.04 -17.60 10.04
N CYS A 75 -0.73 -16.64 9.43
CA CYS A 75 -0.63 -16.42 7.98
C CYS A 75 0.78 -15.99 7.59
N LEU A 76 1.26 -16.48 6.45
CA LEU A 76 2.65 -16.26 6.02
C LEU A 76 2.83 -15.10 5.05
N GLY A 77 1.74 -14.51 4.55
CA GLY A 77 1.80 -13.33 3.69
C GLY A 77 0.46 -12.61 3.57
N ASP A 78 0.45 -11.64 2.67
CA ASP A 78 -0.71 -10.84 2.28
C ASP A 78 -0.97 -11.01 0.78
N LEU A 79 -2.23 -11.02 0.37
CA LEU A 79 -2.66 -11.44 -0.96
C LEU A 79 -2.14 -10.54 -2.09
N TYR A 80 -1.93 -9.25 -1.84
CA TYR A 80 -1.47 -8.30 -2.85
C TYR A 80 0.06 -8.19 -2.93
N THR A 81 0.79 -8.68 -1.92
CA THR A 81 2.26 -8.52 -1.77
C THR A 81 3.05 -9.51 -2.61
#